data_AF-A0A7S4W4H7-F1
#
_entry.id   AF-A0A7S4W4H7-F1
#
_cell.length_a   1.000
_cell.length_b   1.000
_cell.length_c   1.000
_cell.angle_alpha   90.00
_cell.angle_beta   90.00
_cell.angle_gamma   90.00
#
_symmetry.space_group_name_H-M   'P 1'
#
loop_
_entity.id
_entity.type
_entity.pdbx_description
1 polymer ?
#
loop_
_entity_poly.entity_id
_entity_poly.type
_entity_poly.pdbx_seq_one_letter_code
_entity_poly.pdbx_strand_id
1 'polypeptide(L)'
;MVRNCFGNYRDVLREISYSPLMAEHLSYLDSRSHAYVYESNGQVTYADENFAREIMQLFTIGLVWLNQDGTPKLDANGKQIEVYSNEDIMSFARAWTGFRKYQDRGNIENEQACSTCNRQDPMFIDKDRRDVFPKSDLLGGYIGDRYPLCVDLPDKMFLRKGAKYRFLGSNPLPELMEDNDKFATDPTIKRMILDSGSGLYKKLYNNGVYLNTVIL
;
A
#
# COMPACT_ATOMS: atom_id res chain seq x y z
N MET A 1 -1.70 -18.86 18.70
CA MET A 1 -0.45 -18.65 17.94
C MET A 1 0.10 -20.00 17.50
N VAL A 2 -0.36 -20.53 16.35
CA VAL A 2 0.14 -21.78 15.71
C VAL A 2 0.30 -21.59 14.19
N ARG A 3 -0.29 -20.54 13.61
CA ARG A 3 -0.14 -20.19 12.19
C ARG A 3 1.22 -19.52 11.97
N ASN A 4 1.83 -19.79 10.83
CA ASN A 4 3.10 -19.23 10.37
C ASN A 4 4.36 -19.59 11.18
N CYS A 5 4.32 -20.64 12.03
CA CYS A 5 5.51 -21.10 12.78
C CYS A 5 6.70 -21.50 11.89
N PHE A 6 6.43 -22.06 10.71
CA PHE A 6 7.41 -22.35 9.66
C PHE A 6 7.23 -21.44 8.43
N GLY A 7 6.50 -20.32 8.61
CA GLY A 7 6.20 -19.37 7.55
C GLY A 7 7.33 -18.37 7.31
N ASN A 8 7.09 -17.42 6.43
CA ASN A 8 8.00 -16.30 6.23
C ASN A 8 7.67 -15.13 7.19
N TYR A 9 8.64 -14.26 7.43
CA TYR A 9 8.45 -13.07 8.27
C TYR A 9 7.34 -12.15 7.74
N ARG A 10 7.19 -12.05 6.42
CA ARG A 10 6.18 -11.21 5.75
C ARG A 10 4.75 -11.61 6.12
N ASP A 11 4.46 -12.89 6.23
CA ASP A 11 3.13 -13.42 6.52
C ASP A 11 2.80 -13.25 8.01
N VAL A 12 3.80 -13.43 8.89
CA VAL A 12 3.68 -13.11 10.32
C VAL A 12 3.40 -11.62 10.51
N LEU A 13 4.21 -10.76 9.88
CA LEU A 13 4.04 -9.31 9.96
C LEU A 13 2.67 -8.89 9.42
N ARG A 14 2.24 -9.45 8.28
CA ARG A 14 0.91 -9.18 7.71
C ARG A 14 -0.20 -9.54 8.69
N GLU A 15 -0.20 -10.74 9.27
CA GLU A 15 -1.26 -11.11 10.21
C GLU A 15 -1.32 -10.19 11.43
N ILE A 16 -0.15 -9.83 11.96
CA ILE A 16 -0.02 -8.96 13.13
C ILE A 16 -0.46 -7.53 12.81
N SER A 17 -0.05 -6.96 11.67
CA SER A 17 -0.43 -5.61 11.24
C SER A 17 -1.93 -5.44 11.01
N TYR A 18 -2.65 -6.53 10.73
CA TYR A 18 -4.10 -6.49 10.57
C TYR A 18 -4.85 -6.80 11.88
N SER A 19 -4.13 -7.07 12.97
CA SER A 19 -4.75 -7.29 14.28
C SER A 19 -5.21 -5.98 14.91
N PRO A 20 -6.49 -5.84 15.28
CA PRO A 20 -7.00 -4.62 15.92
C PRO A 20 -6.35 -4.36 17.28
N LEU A 21 -5.95 -5.40 18.02
CA LEU A 21 -5.24 -5.25 19.29
C LEU A 21 -3.83 -4.68 19.10
N MET A 22 -3.11 -5.13 18.07
CA MET A 22 -1.80 -4.57 17.73
C MET A 22 -1.93 -3.10 17.31
N ALA A 23 -2.98 -2.76 16.57
CA ALA A 23 -3.24 -1.40 16.11
C ALA A 23 -3.60 -0.42 17.22
N GLU A 24 -4.33 -0.87 18.25
CA GLU A 24 -4.53 -0.11 19.48
C GLU A 24 -3.19 0.07 20.21
N HIS A 25 -2.41 -1.00 20.36
CA HIS A 25 -1.18 -0.98 21.14
C HIS A 25 -0.09 -0.09 20.55
N LEU A 26 0.05 -0.12 19.22
CA LEU A 26 1.09 0.63 18.48
C LEU A 26 0.50 1.84 17.74
N SER A 27 -0.67 2.29 18.20
CA SER A 27 -1.34 3.57 17.89
C SER A 27 -1.57 3.90 16.40
N TYR A 28 -1.58 2.91 15.52
CA TYR A 28 -1.90 3.12 14.09
C TYR A 28 -3.38 2.88 13.74
N LEU A 29 -4.22 2.49 14.72
CA LEU A 29 -5.66 2.37 14.54
C LEU A 29 -6.32 3.72 14.19
N ASP A 30 -7.17 3.73 13.16
CA ASP A 30 -7.88 4.91 12.65
C ASP A 30 -6.95 6.08 12.22
N SER A 31 -5.66 5.81 12.05
CA SER A 31 -4.65 6.75 11.56
C SER A 31 -5.01 7.25 10.16
N ARG A 32 -4.83 8.55 9.93
CA ARG A 32 -5.24 9.23 8.69
C ARG A 32 -4.00 9.71 7.94
N SER A 33 -4.04 9.63 6.62
CA SER A 33 -3.00 10.21 5.77
C SER A 33 -3.02 11.75 5.83
N HIS A 34 -1.86 12.35 5.63
CA HIS A 34 -1.73 13.79 5.48
C HIS A 34 -2.66 14.30 4.35
N ALA A 35 -2.69 13.59 3.22
CA ALA A 35 -3.53 13.94 2.08
C ALA A 35 -5.02 14.08 2.48
N TYR A 36 -5.55 13.08 3.18
CA TYR A 36 -6.94 13.07 3.63
C TYR A 36 -7.27 14.26 4.56
N VAL A 37 -6.39 14.54 5.53
CA VAL A 37 -6.63 15.62 6.50
C VAL A 37 -6.49 17.00 5.86
N TYR A 38 -5.51 17.15 4.96
CA TYR A 38 -5.29 18.39 4.23
C TYR A 38 -6.48 18.70 3.30
N GLU A 39 -7.00 17.73 2.58
CA GLU A 39 -8.17 17.91 1.71
C GLU A 39 -9.45 18.19 2.50
N SER A 40 -9.63 17.53 3.65
CA SER A 40 -10.82 17.72 4.48
C SER A 40 -10.84 19.08 5.17
N ASN A 41 -9.73 19.48 5.80
CA ASN A 41 -9.71 20.59 6.77
C ASN A 41 -8.57 21.59 6.56
N GLY A 42 -7.72 21.42 5.54
CA GLY A 42 -6.55 22.27 5.29
C GLY A 42 -5.43 22.14 6.33
N GLN A 43 -5.47 21.11 7.18
CA GLN A 43 -4.52 20.93 8.28
C GLN A 43 -3.37 20.01 7.88
N VAL A 44 -2.16 20.37 8.33
CA VAL A 44 -0.97 19.53 8.19
C VAL A 44 -0.94 18.55 9.37
N THR A 45 -0.95 17.26 9.07
CA THR A 45 -0.85 16.18 10.08
C THR A 45 0.14 15.12 9.63
N TYR A 46 0.82 14.52 10.60
CA TYR A 46 1.79 13.46 10.36
C TYR A 46 1.20 12.11 10.77
N ALA A 47 1.59 11.06 10.05
CA ALA A 47 1.20 9.70 10.40
C ALA A 47 1.87 9.26 11.71
N ASP A 48 1.20 8.41 12.47
CA ASP A 48 1.77 7.84 13.70
C ASP A 48 2.98 6.95 13.38
N GLU A 49 4.11 7.27 14.01
CA GLU A 49 5.39 6.63 13.74
C GLU A 49 5.66 5.41 14.63
N ASN A 50 4.90 5.20 15.70
CA ASN A 50 5.22 4.19 16.71
C ASN A 50 5.34 2.81 16.08
N PHE A 51 4.37 2.39 15.27
CA PHE A 51 4.44 1.09 14.64
C PHE A 51 5.62 0.94 13.66
N ALA A 52 5.92 1.99 12.89
CA ALA A 52 7.07 1.98 11.98
C ALA A 52 8.39 1.89 12.77
N ARG A 53 8.52 2.65 13.87
CA ARG A 53 9.68 2.61 14.77
C ARG A 53 9.87 1.22 15.36
N GLU A 54 8.83 0.63 15.93
CA GLU A 54 8.91 -0.69 16.57
C GLU A 54 9.31 -1.79 15.57
N ILE A 55 8.75 -1.78 14.35
CA ILE A 55 9.13 -2.73 13.30
C ILE A 55 10.62 -2.60 12.96
N MET A 56 11.08 -1.37 12.72
CA MET A 56 12.45 -1.11 12.29
C MET A 56 13.45 -1.36 13.42
N GLN A 57 13.15 -0.86 14.61
CA GLN A 57 14.05 -0.88 15.76
C GLN A 57 14.11 -2.23 16.45
N LEU A 58 12.96 -2.83 16.74
CA LEU A 58 12.89 -3.98 17.64
C LEU A 58 12.61 -5.30 16.90
N PHE A 59 11.90 -5.27 15.77
CA PHE A 59 11.46 -6.52 15.14
C PHE A 59 12.25 -6.93 13.89
N THR A 60 13.09 -6.05 13.32
CA THR A 60 13.80 -6.34 12.06
C THR A 60 15.27 -5.97 12.05
N ILE A 61 15.57 -4.71 11.73
CA ILE A 61 16.89 -4.24 11.28
C ILE A 61 17.76 -3.71 12.42
N GLY A 62 17.16 -3.13 13.45
CA GLY A 62 17.88 -2.49 14.53
C GLY A 62 18.36 -1.07 14.20
N LEU A 63 19.12 -0.47 15.12
CA LEU A 63 19.53 0.93 15.05
C LEU A 63 20.71 1.19 14.10
N VAL A 64 21.61 0.21 13.96
CA VAL A 64 22.90 0.36 13.25
C VAL A 64 23.13 -0.76 12.26
N TRP A 65 23.80 -0.44 11.15
CA TRP A 65 24.19 -1.45 10.16
C TRP A 65 25.17 -2.43 10.78
N LEU A 66 24.95 -3.72 10.53
CA LEU A 66 25.84 -4.78 10.96
C LEU A 66 26.54 -5.41 9.75
N ASN A 67 27.79 -5.81 9.94
CA ASN A 67 28.52 -6.71 9.06
C ASN A 67 27.91 -8.12 9.14
N GLN A 68 28.29 -9.01 8.22
CA GLN A 68 27.80 -10.40 8.23
C GLN A 68 28.20 -11.20 9.48
N ASP A 69 29.26 -10.77 10.17
CA ASP A 69 29.71 -11.34 11.44
C ASP A 69 28.98 -10.76 12.67
N GLY A 70 28.01 -9.85 12.45
CA GLY A 70 27.24 -9.20 13.52
C GLY A 70 27.92 -8.00 14.16
N THR A 71 29.13 -7.62 13.72
CA THR A 71 29.80 -6.42 14.25
C THR A 71 29.23 -5.14 13.63
N PRO A 72 29.17 -4.00 14.36
CA PRO A 72 28.70 -2.75 13.80
C PRO A 72 29.57 -2.26 12.64
N LYS A 73 28.93 -1.84 11.56
CA LYS A 73 29.60 -1.17 10.44
C LYS A 73 29.94 0.25 10.83
N LEU A 74 31.20 0.63 10.63
CA LEU A 74 31.73 1.95 10.98
C LEU A 74 31.94 2.80 9.72
N ASP A 75 31.74 4.10 9.86
CA ASP A 75 32.08 5.10 8.85
C ASP A 75 33.60 5.38 8.82
N ALA A 76 34.03 6.29 7.94
CA ALA A 76 35.43 6.69 7.82
C ALA A 76 36.03 7.30 9.10
N ASN A 77 35.18 7.74 10.04
CA ASN A 77 35.57 8.34 11.32
C ASN A 77 35.49 7.34 12.49
N GLY A 78 35.17 6.07 12.22
CA GLY A 78 35.00 5.04 13.24
C GLY A 78 33.68 5.12 14.01
N LYS A 79 32.70 5.90 13.55
CA LYS A 79 31.36 5.97 14.14
C LYS A 79 30.44 4.93 13.49
N GLN A 80 29.56 4.32 14.29
CA GLN A 80 28.54 3.40 13.78
C GLN A 80 27.61 4.10 12.78
N ILE A 81 27.26 3.39 11.71
CA ILE A 81 26.34 3.90 10.68
C ILE A 81 24.91 3.53 11.08
N GLU A 82 24.07 4.54 11.26
CA GLU A 82 22.63 4.37 11.53
C GLU A 82 21.91 3.77 10.31
N VAL A 83 20.94 2.89 10.55
CA VAL A 83 20.24 2.19 9.45
C VAL A 83 19.27 3.10 8.70
N TYR A 84 18.68 4.05 9.41
CA TYR A 84 17.64 4.92 8.90
C TYR A 84 17.68 6.27 9.63
N SER A 85 17.14 7.28 8.97
CA SER A 85 16.94 8.62 9.52
C SER A 85 15.51 8.81 10.05
N ASN A 86 15.23 9.95 10.66
CA ASN A 86 13.86 10.30 11.03
C ASN A 86 12.94 10.45 9.81
N GLU A 87 13.49 10.85 8.66
CA GLU A 87 12.73 10.99 7.41
C GLU A 87 12.24 9.64 6.89
N ASP A 88 13.07 8.61 7.02
CA ASP A 88 12.69 7.25 6.67
C ASP A 88 11.54 6.75 7.55
N ILE A 89 11.62 6.99 8.86
CA ILE A 89 10.56 6.61 9.81
C ILE A 89 9.24 7.28 9.45
N MET A 90 9.24 8.60 9.20
CA MET A 90 8.06 9.33 8.74
C MET A 90 7.52 8.75 7.43
N SER A 91 8.42 8.37 6.52
CA SER A 91 8.07 7.77 5.24
C SER A 91 7.37 6.42 5.41
N PHE A 92 7.91 5.54 6.25
CA PHE A 92 7.31 4.24 6.57
C PHE A 92 6.02 4.36 7.39
N ALA A 93 5.92 5.34 8.28
CA ALA A 93 4.70 5.61 9.06
C ALA A 93 3.48 5.84 8.15
N ARG A 94 3.68 6.50 6.98
CA ARG A 94 2.62 6.69 5.97
C ARG A 94 2.04 5.36 5.47
N ALA A 95 2.83 4.28 5.47
CA ALA A 95 2.38 2.94 5.09
C ALA A 95 1.46 2.28 6.13
N TRP A 96 1.22 2.90 7.29
CA TRP A 96 0.35 2.40 8.35
C TRP A 96 -0.92 3.25 8.56
N THR A 97 -1.22 4.14 7.62
CA THR A 97 -2.46 4.92 7.59
C THR A 97 -3.63 4.12 7.02
N GLY A 98 -4.86 4.44 7.44
CA GLY A 98 -6.11 3.89 6.91
C GLY A 98 -6.57 2.56 7.52
N PHE A 99 -5.91 2.04 8.57
CA PHE A 99 -6.36 0.81 9.23
C PHE A 99 -7.57 1.05 10.12
N ARG A 100 -8.65 0.31 9.88
CA ARG A 100 -9.91 0.45 10.61
C ARG A 100 -10.54 -0.90 10.95
N LYS A 101 -11.27 -0.93 12.06
CA LYS A 101 -12.04 -2.09 12.49
C LYS A 101 -13.32 -2.23 11.68
N TYR A 102 -13.71 -3.47 11.40
CA TYR A 102 -15.06 -3.79 11.00
C TYR A 102 -16.04 -3.53 12.15
N GLN A 103 -17.34 -3.43 11.83
CA GLN A 103 -18.38 -3.48 12.85
C GLN A 103 -18.39 -4.86 13.52
N ASP A 104 -18.83 -4.90 14.77
CA ASP A 104 -18.98 -6.14 15.53
C ASP A 104 -19.97 -7.08 14.85
N ARG A 105 -19.69 -8.39 14.91
CA ARG A 105 -20.65 -9.41 14.49
C ARG A 105 -21.64 -9.66 15.62
N GLY A 106 -22.92 -9.83 15.28
CA GLY A 106 -23.99 -10.04 16.28
C GLY A 106 -23.89 -11.34 17.09
N ASN A 107 -22.94 -12.23 16.78
CA ASN A 107 -22.67 -13.47 17.51
C ASN A 107 -21.42 -13.38 18.43
N ILE A 108 -20.94 -12.17 18.70
CA ILE A 108 -19.83 -11.92 19.62
C ILE A 108 -20.41 -11.40 20.94
N GLU A 109 -20.17 -12.13 22.02
CA GLU A 109 -20.49 -11.68 23.37
C GLU A 109 -19.54 -10.53 23.74
N ASN A 110 -20.03 -9.30 23.64
CA ASN A 110 -19.31 -8.10 24.06
C ASN A 110 -20.19 -7.33 25.06
N GLU A 111 -19.89 -7.48 26.36
CA GLU A 111 -20.63 -6.81 27.45
C GLU A 111 -20.56 -5.29 27.36
N GLN A 112 -19.48 -4.72 26.79
CA GLN A 112 -19.42 -3.32 26.39
C GLN A 112 -19.83 -3.18 24.92
N ALA A 113 -21.15 -3.16 24.68
CA ALA A 113 -21.75 -2.91 23.38
C ALA A 113 -21.28 -1.57 22.77
N CYS A 114 -20.16 -1.62 22.08
CA CYS A 114 -19.52 -0.51 21.41
C CYS A 114 -19.38 -0.94 19.96
N SER A 115 -20.11 -0.28 19.05
CA SER A 115 -20.21 -0.64 17.63
C SER A 115 -18.88 -0.56 16.86
N THR A 116 -17.82 -0.07 17.51
CA THR A 116 -16.45 0.09 16.98
C THR A 116 -15.41 -0.75 17.72
N CYS A 117 -15.83 -1.66 18.60
CA CYS A 117 -14.94 -2.41 19.49
C CYS A 117 -14.48 -3.77 18.94
N ASN A 118 -14.65 -4.03 17.63
CA ASN A 118 -14.27 -5.30 17.04
C ASN A 118 -12.76 -5.54 17.20
N ARG A 119 -12.43 -6.40 18.16
CA ARG A 119 -11.06 -6.78 18.53
C ARG A 119 -10.68 -8.18 18.03
N GLN A 120 -11.62 -8.88 17.40
CA GLN A 120 -11.44 -10.26 16.95
C GLN A 120 -11.15 -10.34 15.46
N ASP A 121 -11.89 -9.57 14.67
CA ASP A 121 -11.74 -9.61 13.22
C ASP A 121 -10.50 -8.82 12.76
N PRO A 122 -9.77 -9.32 11.74
CA PRO A 122 -8.75 -8.54 11.07
C PRO A 122 -9.33 -7.23 10.56
N MET A 123 -8.58 -6.14 10.74
CA MET A 123 -8.94 -4.81 10.25
C MET A 123 -9.01 -4.78 8.72
N PHE A 124 -9.56 -3.70 8.17
CA PHE A 124 -9.48 -3.39 6.75
C PHE A 124 -8.73 -2.08 6.53
N ILE A 125 -8.31 -1.86 5.28
CA ILE A 125 -7.72 -0.60 4.84
C ILE A 125 -8.81 0.24 4.19
N ASP A 126 -9.10 1.38 4.80
CA ASP A 126 -9.93 2.44 4.27
C ASP A 126 -9.14 3.21 3.21
N LYS A 127 -9.56 3.09 1.94
CA LYS A 127 -8.84 3.65 0.80
C LYS A 127 -8.70 5.17 0.89
N ASP A 128 -9.68 5.87 1.46
CA ASP A 128 -9.72 7.33 1.46
C ASP A 128 -8.77 7.91 2.51
N ARG A 129 -8.57 7.17 3.60
CA ARG A 129 -7.61 7.54 4.67
C ARG A 129 -6.21 7.02 4.43
N ARG A 130 -6.01 6.16 3.42
CA ARG A 130 -4.73 5.60 3.06
C ARG A 130 -3.86 6.67 2.40
N ASP A 131 -2.59 6.69 2.74
CA ASP A 131 -1.64 7.56 2.04
C ASP A 131 -1.43 7.05 0.61
N VAL A 132 -1.64 7.93 -0.38
CA VAL A 132 -1.53 7.61 -1.81
C VAL A 132 -0.13 7.84 -2.38
N PHE A 133 0.72 8.60 -1.68
CA PHE A 133 2.02 9.00 -2.21
C PHE A 133 3.04 7.85 -2.19
N PRO A 134 4.10 7.91 -3.01
CA PRO A 134 5.20 6.95 -2.91
C PRO A 134 5.88 6.97 -1.54
N LYS A 135 6.28 5.80 -1.05
CA LYS A 135 7.02 5.62 0.21
C LYS A 135 8.45 5.30 -0.15
N SER A 136 9.41 5.98 0.44
CA SER A 136 10.84 5.67 0.21
C SER A 136 11.19 4.27 0.75
N ASP A 137 12.20 3.66 0.16
CA ASP A 137 12.90 2.51 0.73
C ASP A 137 14.17 2.96 1.48
N LEU A 138 14.83 2.04 2.18
CA LEU A 138 16.06 2.31 2.93
C LEU A 138 17.32 2.46 2.06
N LEU A 139 17.20 2.25 0.74
CA LEU A 139 18.31 2.22 -0.21
C LEU A 139 18.27 3.41 -1.18
N GLY A 140 17.40 4.40 -0.94
CA GLY A 140 17.27 5.61 -1.74
C GLY A 140 16.33 5.50 -2.95
N GLY A 141 15.54 4.43 -3.05
CA GLY A 141 14.43 4.27 -4.01
C GLY A 141 13.06 4.41 -3.35
N TYR A 142 12.01 3.95 -4.04
CA TYR A 142 10.66 3.85 -3.47
C TYR A 142 10.15 2.40 -3.42
N ILE A 143 9.29 2.13 -2.44
CA ILE A 143 8.58 0.85 -2.31
C ILE A 143 7.72 0.66 -3.56
N GLY A 144 8.03 -0.38 -4.34
CA GLY A 144 7.32 -0.70 -5.58
C GLY A 144 8.01 -0.24 -6.86
N ASP A 145 9.16 0.44 -6.77
CA ASP A 145 9.95 0.82 -7.96
C ASP A 145 10.64 -0.35 -8.65
N ARG A 146 10.64 -1.53 -8.02
CA ARG A 146 11.20 -2.75 -8.62
C ARG A 146 10.23 -3.30 -9.66
N TYR A 147 10.77 -3.88 -10.73
CA TYR A 147 9.98 -4.62 -11.69
C TYR A 147 9.18 -5.71 -10.98
N PRO A 148 7.86 -5.84 -11.24
CA PRO A 148 7.06 -6.92 -10.67
C PRO A 148 7.67 -8.25 -11.10
N LEU A 149 8.15 -9.04 -10.13
CA LEU A 149 8.65 -10.37 -10.44
C LEU A 149 7.46 -11.26 -10.79
N CYS A 150 7.66 -12.24 -11.67
CA CYS A 150 6.61 -13.19 -12.04
C CYS A 150 6.05 -13.95 -10.82
N VAL A 151 6.82 -14.05 -9.73
CA VAL A 151 6.42 -14.67 -8.46
C VAL A 151 5.57 -13.77 -7.56
N ASP A 152 5.64 -12.45 -7.75
CA ASP A 152 4.87 -11.47 -6.97
C ASP A 152 3.45 -11.29 -7.51
N LEU A 153 3.22 -11.74 -8.74
CA LEU A 153 1.93 -11.73 -9.40
C LEU A 153 1.24 -13.08 -9.18
N PRO A 154 -0.06 -13.10 -8.80
CA PRO A 154 -0.85 -14.31 -8.77
C PRO A 154 -0.72 -15.10 -10.08
N ASP A 155 -0.72 -16.42 -9.99
CA ASP A 155 -0.67 -17.27 -11.18
C ASP A 155 -1.72 -16.84 -12.21
N LYS A 156 -1.24 -16.55 -13.43
CA LYS A 156 -2.05 -16.11 -14.57
C LYS A 156 -2.83 -14.80 -14.33
N MET A 157 -2.39 -13.89 -13.46
CA MET A 157 -3.14 -12.65 -13.14
C MET A 157 -3.59 -11.87 -14.38
N PHE A 158 -2.76 -11.82 -15.42
CA PHE A 158 -3.05 -11.15 -16.70
C PHE A 158 -3.20 -12.13 -17.90
N LEU A 159 -3.25 -13.45 -17.66
CA LEU A 159 -3.33 -14.49 -18.70
C LEU A 159 -4.21 -15.67 -18.29
N ARG A 160 -5.30 -15.45 -17.53
CA ARG A 160 -6.27 -16.53 -17.31
C ARG A 160 -6.94 -16.85 -18.64
N LYS A 161 -7.06 -18.13 -18.98
CA LYS A 161 -7.82 -18.59 -20.15
C LYS A 161 -9.25 -18.02 -20.05
N GLY A 162 -9.64 -17.19 -21.02
CA GLY A 162 -10.93 -16.50 -21.02
C GLY A 162 -10.97 -15.14 -20.29
N ALA A 163 -9.84 -14.65 -19.77
CA ALA A 163 -9.78 -13.27 -19.26
C ALA A 163 -9.99 -12.27 -20.38
N LYS A 164 -10.85 -11.28 -20.11
CA LYS A 164 -11.17 -10.17 -21.02
C LYS A 164 -10.49 -8.91 -20.50
N TYR A 165 -9.60 -8.35 -21.30
CA TYR A 165 -8.97 -7.06 -21.05
C TYR A 165 -9.77 -5.99 -21.78
N ARG A 166 -10.18 -4.95 -21.06
CA ARG A 166 -10.80 -3.77 -21.64
C ARG A 166 -9.78 -2.65 -21.62
N PHE A 167 -9.42 -2.13 -22.78
CA PHE A 167 -8.69 -0.87 -22.84
C PHE A 167 -9.74 0.25 -22.69
N LEU A 168 -9.65 1.01 -21.60
CA LEU A 168 -10.66 2.03 -21.27
C LEU A 168 -10.53 3.32 -22.10
N GLY A 169 -9.56 3.35 -23.02
CA GLY A 169 -9.52 4.31 -24.11
C GLY A 169 -9.06 5.70 -23.71
N SER A 170 -9.35 6.64 -24.61
CA SER A 170 -8.97 8.05 -24.59
C SER A 170 -9.89 8.94 -23.74
N ASN A 171 -10.86 8.34 -23.05
CA ASN A 171 -11.80 9.10 -22.23
C ASN A 171 -11.05 9.76 -21.07
N PRO A 172 -11.15 11.08 -20.87
CA PRO A 172 -10.65 11.77 -19.68
C PRO A 172 -11.10 11.15 -18.35
N LEU A 173 -12.30 10.56 -18.33
CA LEU A 173 -12.91 9.94 -17.16
C LEU A 173 -13.27 8.49 -17.50
N PRO A 174 -12.27 7.59 -17.50
CA PRO A 174 -12.53 6.19 -17.83
C PRO A 174 -13.44 5.55 -16.78
N GLU A 175 -14.31 4.65 -17.25
CA GLU A 175 -15.19 3.87 -16.38
C GLU A 175 -14.34 3.10 -15.34
N LEU A 176 -14.78 3.07 -14.07
CA LEU A 176 -14.08 2.39 -12.95
C LEU A 176 -12.78 3.06 -12.47
N MET A 177 -12.55 4.33 -12.81
CA MET A 177 -11.50 5.16 -12.23
C MET A 177 -12.12 6.41 -11.61
N GLU A 178 -11.76 6.73 -10.37
CA GLU A 178 -12.18 7.96 -9.69
C GLU A 178 -11.03 8.96 -9.74
N ASP A 179 -11.00 9.77 -10.79
CA ASP A 179 -10.11 10.93 -10.91
C ASP A 179 -10.91 12.22 -10.72
N ASN A 180 -10.26 13.29 -10.26
CA ASN A 180 -10.90 14.59 -10.14
C ASN A 180 -11.29 15.15 -11.52
N ASP A 181 -12.53 15.63 -11.67
CA ASP A 181 -13.07 16.17 -12.93
C ASP A 181 -12.16 17.24 -13.58
N LYS A 182 -11.38 17.98 -12.79
CA LYS A 182 -10.42 18.96 -13.33
C LYS A 182 -9.40 18.32 -14.29
N PHE A 183 -8.98 17.09 -14.01
CA PHE A 183 -8.05 16.34 -14.86
C PHE A 183 -8.64 15.98 -16.22
N ALA A 184 -9.97 15.96 -16.34
CA ALA A 184 -10.64 15.73 -17.61
C ALA A 184 -10.37 16.85 -18.62
N THR A 185 -10.33 18.09 -18.12
CA THR A 185 -10.26 19.32 -18.91
C THR A 185 -8.87 19.96 -18.97
N ASP A 186 -7.90 19.45 -18.22
CA ASP A 186 -6.56 20.02 -18.14
C ASP A 186 -5.74 19.76 -19.43
N PRO A 187 -5.30 20.81 -20.16
CA PRO A 187 -4.55 20.67 -21.42
C PRO A 187 -3.08 20.23 -21.22
N THR A 188 -2.56 20.27 -20.00
CA THR A 188 -1.18 19.85 -19.67
C THR A 188 -1.05 18.34 -19.54
N ILE A 189 -2.16 17.65 -19.25
CA ILE A 189 -2.18 16.20 -19.04
C ILE A 189 -2.10 15.49 -20.40
N LYS A 190 -0.99 14.80 -20.63
CA LYS A 190 -0.79 13.96 -21.82
C LYS A 190 -1.42 12.59 -21.58
N ARG A 191 -2.19 12.12 -22.57
CA ARG A 191 -2.84 10.80 -22.52
C ARG A 191 -2.37 9.95 -23.68
N MET A 192 -2.26 8.65 -23.43
CA MET A 192 -1.93 7.68 -24.46
C MET A 192 -3.19 7.34 -25.25
N ILE A 193 -3.28 7.85 -26.48
CA ILE A 193 -4.37 7.57 -27.41
C ILE A 193 -3.83 6.69 -28.52
N LEU A 194 -4.53 5.59 -28.79
CA LEU A 194 -4.21 4.74 -29.95
C LEU A 194 -4.54 5.51 -31.22
N ASP A 195 -3.57 5.61 -32.12
CA ASP A 195 -3.80 6.21 -33.42
C ASP A 195 -4.81 5.37 -34.23
N SER A 196 -5.80 6.07 -34.80
CA SER A 196 -6.86 5.51 -35.64
C SER A 196 -6.33 4.75 -36.87
N GLY A 197 -5.13 5.09 -37.36
CA GLY A 197 -4.46 4.41 -38.45
C GLY A 197 -3.76 3.09 -38.06
N SER A 198 -3.53 2.86 -36.76
CA SER A 198 -2.72 1.73 -36.30
C SER A 198 -3.42 0.38 -36.47
N GLY A 199 -2.65 -0.66 -36.81
CA GLY A 199 -3.16 -2.03 -36.88
C GLY A 199 -3.68 -2.53 -35.51
N LEU A 200 -3.18 -1.96 -34.42
CA LEU A 200 -3.63 -2.25 -33.06
C LEU A 200 -5.01 -1.64 -32.76
N TYR A 201 -5.26 -0.40 -33.20
CA TYR A 201 -6.57 0.25 -33.09
C TYR A 201 -7.66 -0.59 -33.77
N LYS A 202 -7.42 -1.06 -35.00
CA LYS A 202 -8.38 -1.90 -35.74
C LYS A 202 -8.69 -3.24 -35.07
N LYS A 203 -7.75 -3.81 -34.32
CA LYS A 203 -7.94 -5.10 -33.63
C LYS A 203 -8.68 -4.94 -32.30
N LEU A 204 -8.53 -3.80 -31.64
CA LEU A 204 -9.12 -3.56 -30.33
C LEU A 204 -10.47 -2.84 -30.41
N TYR A 205 -10.67 -1.97 -31.40
CA TYR A 205 -11.87 -1.13 -31.51
C TYR A 205 -13.11 -1.95 -31.88
N ASN A 206 -14.05 -2.08 -30.93
CA ASN A 206 -15.34 -2.71 -31.14
C ASN A 206 -16.47 -1.79 -30.64
N ASN A 207 -17.10 -1.04 -31.55
CA ASN A 207 -18.23 -0.15 -31.26
C ASN A 207 -18.02 0.77 -30.03
N GLY A 208 -16.83 1.37 -29.92
CA GLY A 208 -16.48 2.29 -28.83
C GLY A 208 -15.91 1.65 -27.57
N VAL A 209 -15.85 0.31 -27.49
CA VAL A 209 -15.21 -0.42 -26.39
C VAL A 209 -13.99 -1.17 -26.92
N TYR A 210 -12.83 -0.94 -26.32
CA TYR A 210 -11.63 -1.66 -26.72
C TYR A 210 -11.53 -2.97 -25.94
N LEU A 211 -11.74 -4.12 -26.57
CA LEU A 211 -11.76 -5.43 -25.90
C LEU A 211 -10.70 -6.36 -26.49
N ASN A 212 -9.98 -7.07 -25.63
CA ASN A 212 -9.10 -8.15 -26.00
C ASN A 212 -9.36 -9.37 -25.11
N THR A 213 -9.39 -10.57 -25.67
CA THR A 213 -9.61 -11.81 -24.91
C THR A 213 -8.38 -12.71 -25.04
N VAL A 214 -7.86 -13.21 -23.92
CA VAL A 214 -6.72 -14.14 -23.95
C VAL A 214 -7.21 -15.53 -24.34
N ILE A 215 -6.86 -15.93 -25.56
CA ILE A 215 -7.06 -17.28 -26.09
C ILE A 215 -5.73 -18.03 -25.93
N LEU A 216 -5.57 -18.72 -24.80
CA LEU A 216 -4.48 -19.68 -24.56
C LEU A 216 -5.05 -21.11 -24.50
#